data_AF-A0AAD5PLK7-F1
#
_entry.id   AF-A0AAD5PLK7-F1
#
_cell.length_a   1.000
_cell.length_b   1.000
_cell.length_c   1.000
_cell.angle_alpha   90.00
_cell.angle_beta   90.00
_cell.angle_gamma   90.00
#
_symmetry.space_group_name_H-M   'P 1'
#
loop_
_entity.id
_entity.type
_entity.pdbx_description
1 polymer ?
#
loop_
_entity_poly.entity_id
_entity_poly.type
_entity_poly.pdbx_seq_one_letter_code
_entity_poly.pdbx_strand_id
1 'polypeptide(L)'
;MACMDLGTFISMSFSEMANEFRKLLNRDGLPEMIMEYDTTFNLGNYYVSWITSRFTEFMETEDSPMPTIGLACLIQLKKLQKAAIVNAIEKIFPNIPWARCYIFAWKDQKMKLRSLGIPSRSELGKYRSQFYELLHQKSYIEYGAVSRSFQRNSMNTEFATYFEKHIHPDMNSMGIWSLERYDEKYLLSTNRSESFNALLKRRFVKHRAYAEDEMILGSYEIVRRQFLRIRRARFRVGENWLLRHHLRHELGNIAISKELDSIHVEEGRGTEMVKYTICKIIP
;
A
#
# COMPACT_ATOMS: atom_id res chain seq x y z
N MET A 1 12.17 -24.69 1.80
CA MET A 1 13.44 -24.08 2.22
C MET A 1 14.37 -23.96 1.02
N ALA A 2 14.59 -22.75 0.51
CA ALA A 2 15.64 -22.43 -0.47
C ALA A 2 15.95 -20.93 -0.40
N CYS A 3 17.15 -20.59 0.07
CA CYS A 3 17.70 -19.24 0.00
C CYS A 3 18.51 -19.18 -1.29
N MET A 4 18.16 -18.31 -2.23
CA MET A 4 19.02 -18.00 -3.36
C MET A 4 19.26 -16.50 -3.38
N ASP A 5 20.51 -16.14 -3.10
CA ASP A 5 21.03 -14.80 -3.30
C ASP A 5 21.31 -14.61 -4.80
N LEU A 6 20.47 -13.83 -5.46
CA LEU A 6 20.66 -13.40 -6.84
C LEU A 6 20.34 -11.92 -6.98
N GLY A 7 20.99 -11.10 -6.14
CA GLY A 7 21.58 -9.84 -6.58
C GLY A 7 20.75 -8.55 -6.60
N THR A 8 19.44 -8.53 -6.28
CA THR A 8 18.70 -7.24 -6.34
C THR A 8 17.68 -6.97 -5.23
N PHE A 9 16.91 -7.95 -4.73
CA PHE A 9 16.00 -7.75 -3.59
C PHE A 9 15.50 -9.06 -2.95
N ILE A 10 15.04 -8.96 -1.70
CA ILE A 10 14.36 -9.99 -0.92
C ILE A 10 12.88 -9.61 -0.83
N SER A 11 11.99 -10.54 -1.16
CA SER A 11 10.56 -10.40 -0.88
C SER A 11 10.17 -11.30 0.28
N MET A 12 9.46 -10.74 1.26
CA MET A 12 8.88 -11.47 2.37
C MET A 12 7.36 -11.29 2.33
N SER A 13 6.65 -12.39 2.13
CA SER A 13 5.20 -12.44 2.31
C SER A 13 4.89 -12.96 3.71
N PHE A 14 3.94 -12.33 4.38
CA PHE A 14 3.48 -12.76 5.70
C PHE A 14 2.37 -13.80 5.50
N SER A 15 2.69 -15.09 5.63
CA SER A 15 1.80 -16.21 5.30
C SER A 15 0.43 -16.11 5.99
N GLU A 16 0.42 -15.81 7.30
CA GLU A 16 -0.80 -15.54 8.07
C GLU A 16 -1.65 -14.43 7.43
N MET A 17 -1.02 -13.30 7.05
CA MET A 17 -1.72 -12.17 6.45
C MET A 17 -2.18 -12.46 5.03
N ALA A 18 -1.37 -13.14 4.24
CA ALA A 18 -1.74 -13.56 2.90
C ALA A 18 -2.95 -14.50 2.95
N ASN A 19 -3.02 -15.38 3.95
CA ASN A 19 -4.17 -16.27 4.14
C ASN A 19 -5.43 -15.49 4.53
N GLU A 20 -5.35 -14.55 5.46
CA GLU A 20 -6.49 -13.68 5.80
C GLU A 20 -6.94 -12.83 4.63
N PHE A 21 -6.00 -12.23 3.90
CA PHE A 21 -6.29 -11.49 2.68
C PHE A 21 -7.01 -12.37 1.65
N ARG A 22 -6.54 -13.61 1.42
CA ARG A 22 -7.19 -14.57 0.52
C ARG A 22 -8.61 -14.94 0.94
N LYS A 23 -8.91 -15.02 2.23
CA LYS A 23 -10.29 -15.25 2.73
C LYS A 23 -11.23 -14.09 2.42
N LEU A 24 -10.68 -12.88 2.27
CA LEU A 24 -11.44 -11.68 1.92
C LEU A 24 -11.54 -11.47 0.41
N LEU A 25 -10.64 -12.09 -0.39
CA LEU A 25 -10.71 -12.04 -1.85
C LEU A 25 -12.03 -12.66 -2.32
N ASN A 26 -12.76 -11.93 -3.17
CA ASN A 26 -14.01 -12.36 -3.80
C ASN A 26 -15.12 -12.76 -2.80
N ARG A 27 -15.08 -12.23 -1.57
CA ARG A 27 -16.13 -12.49 -0.59
C ARG A 27 -17.38 -11.69 -0.94
N ASP A 28 -18.48 -12.41 -1.17
CA ASP A 28 -19.79 -11.79 -1.38
C ASP A 28 -20.19 -10.94 -0.17
N GLY A 29 -20.71 -9.74 -0.44
CA GLY A 29 -21.15 -8.78 0.59
C GLY A 29 -20.07 -7.81 1.09
N LEU A 30 -18.82 -7.95 0.64
CA LEU A 30 -17.76 -6.98 0.89
C LEU A 30 -17.37 -6.19 -0.37
N PRO A 31 -16.86 -4.96 -0.23
CA PRO A 31 -16.17 -4.27 -1.33
C PRO A 31 -15.01 -5.11 -1.86
N GLU A 32 -14.68 -4.90 -3.14
CA GLU A 32 -13.51 -5.53 -3.75
C GLU A 32 -12.24 -5.19 -2.95
N MET A 33 -11.25 -6.09 -3.02
CA MET A 33 -9.94 -5.88 -2.41
C MET A 33 -8.97 -5.31 -3.44
N ILE A 34 -8.13 -4.36 -3.01
CA ILE A 34 -7.02 -3.83 -3.80
C ILE A 34 -5.72 -3.86 -3.00
N MET A 35 -4.61 -4.06 -3.70
CA MET A 35 -3.28 -3.87 -3.14
C MET A 35 -2.76 -2.48 -3.46
N GLU A 36 -2.10 -1.87 -2.50
CA GLU A 36 -1.47 -0.57 -2.66
C GLU A 36 0.03 -0.71 -2.49
N TYR A 37 0.75 -0.10 -3.43
CA TYR A 37 2.16 0.14 -3.29
C TYR A 37 2.36 1.55 -2.73
N ASP A 38 2.75 1.63 -1.46
CA ASP A 38 3.00 2.91 -0.82
C ASP A 38 4.44 3.36 -1.05
N THR A 39 5.36 3.20 -0.10
CA THR A 39 6.67 3.89 -0.13
C THR A 39 7.88 2.96 -0.13
N THR A 40 8.95 3.33 -0.85
CA THR A 40 10.31 2.82 -0.61
C THR A 40 11.06 3.68 0.43
N PHE A 41 11.47 3.06 1.54
CA PHE A 41 12.28 3.64 2.62
C PHE A 41 13.74 3.39 2.40
N ASN A 42 14.58 4.42 2.49
CA ASN A 42 16.02 4.21 2.68
C ASN A 42 16.29 4.04 4.17
N LEU A 43 16.76 2.86 4.57
CA LEU A 43 17.10 2.49 5.94
C LEU A 43 18.62 2.27 6.09
N GLY A 44 19.41 3.00 5.29
CA GLY A 44 20.87 2.93 5.27
C GLY A 44 21.34 1.93 4.22
N ASN A 45 21.50 0.66 4.63
CA ASN A 45 21.98 -0.40 3.75
C ASN A 45 20.92 -0.93 2.79
N TYR A 46 19.65 -0.72 3.12
CA TYR A 46 18.52 -1.28 2.40
C TYR A 46 17.48 -0.24 2.06
N TYR A 47 16.86 -0.45 0.91
CA TYR A 47 15.62 0.15 0.48
C TYR A 47 14.46 -0.80 0.78
N VAL A 48 13.48 -0.37 1.56
CA VAL A 48 12.34 -1.20 1.95
C VAL A 48 11.05 -0.65 1.39
N SER A 49 10.36 -1.45 0.59
CA SER A 49 9.00 -1.14 0.12
C SER A 49 7.97 -2.09 0.71
N TRP A 50 6.74 -1.60 0.84
CA TRP A 50 5.61 -2.38 1.34
C TRP A 50 4.52 -2.53 0.29
N ILE A 51 3.94 -3.73 0.26
CA ILE A 51 2.69 -4.02 -0.41
C ILE A 51 1.65 -4.10 0.69
N THR A 52 0.69 -3.20 0.66
CA THR A 52 -0.37 -3.11 1.67
C THR A 52 -1.72 -3.45 1.09
N SER A 53 -2.67 -3.79 1.93
CA SER A 53 -4.08 -3.88 1.54
C SER A 53 -5.00 -3.42 2.66
N ARG A 54 -6.20 -3.02 2.27
CA ARG A 54 -7.27 -2.50 3.13
C ARG A 54 -8.19 -3.64 3.54
N PHE A 55 -8.53 -3.70 4.82
CA PHE A 55 -9.41 -4.74 5.35
C PHE A 55 -10.87 -4.29 5.22
N THR A 56 -11.48 -4.61 4.07
CA THR A 56 -12.81 -4.13 3.67
C THR A 56 -13.95 -4.61 4.55
N GLU A 57 -13.70 -5.50 5.51
CA GLU A 57 -14.67 -5.85 6.57
C GLU A 57 -14.99 -4.68 7.52
N PHE A 58 -14.08 -3.71 7.63
CA PHE A 58 -14.28 -2.48 8.38
C PHE A 58 -14.77 -1.36 7.47
N MET A 59 -15.49 -0.41 8.07
CA MET A 59 -15.96 0.81 7.42
C MET A 59 -14.87 1.88 7.48
N GLU A 60 -14.74 2.66 6.41
CA GLU A 60 -13.98 3.91 6.43
C GLU A 60 -14.94 5.07 6.76
N THR A 61 -14.62 5.82 7.81
CA THR A 61 -15.28 7.08 8.17
C THR A 61 -14.23 8.17 8.35
N GLU A 62 -14.67 9.42 8.40
CA GLU A 62 -13.79 10.57 8.66
C GLU A 62 -12.99 10.40 9.97
N ASP A 63 -13.65 9.88 11.01
CA ASP A 63 -13.06 9.68 12.35
C ASP A 63 -12.42 8.30 12.56
N SER A 64 -12.68 7.33 11.67
CA SER A 64 -12.22 5.95 11.80
C SER A 64 -11.75 5.42 10.44
N PRO A 65 -10.45 5.57 10.12
CA PRO A 65 -9.94 5.07 8.86
C PRO A 65 -9.96 3.54 8.84
N MET A 66 -10.24 2.97 7.68
CA MET A 66 -10.18 1.53 7.49
C MET A 66 -8.75 1.02 7.78
N PRO A 67 -8.57 -0.08 8.54
CA PRO A 67 -7.26 -0.63 8.80
C PRO A 67 -6.58 -1.07 7.51
N THR A 68 -5.34 -0.64 7.36
CA THR A 68 -4.41 -1.05 6.31
C THR A 68 -3.39 -2.00 6.94
N ILE A 69 -2.93 -3.00 6.20
CA ILE A 69 -1.90 -3.93 6.67
C ILE A 69 -0.89 -4.28 5.57
N GLY A 70 0.35 -4.56 5.97
CA GLY A 70 1.38 -5.08 5.09
C GLY A 70 1.14 -6.54 4.75
N LEU A 71 0.99 -6.85 3.46
CA LEU A 71 0.92 -8.22 2.92
C LEU A 71 2.30 -8.76 2.59
N ALA A 72 3.18 -7.89 2.11
CA ALA A 72 4.54 -8.23 1.80
C ALA A 72 5.48 -7.02 1.94
N CYS A 73 6.75 -7.34 2.14
CA CYS A 73 7.85 -6.39 2.24
C CYS A 73 8.91 -6.74 1.20
N LEU A 74 9.39 -5.73 0.46
CA LEU A 74 10.47 -5.82 -0.51
C LEU A 74 11.71 -5.10 0.05
N ILE A 75 12.75 -5.84 0.41
CA ILE A 75 14.02 -5.32 0.95
C ILE A 75 15.07 -5.38 -0.16
N GLN A 76 15.67 -4.25 -0.53
CA GLN A 76 16.45 -4.10 -1.75
C GLN A 76 17.78 -3.42 -1.42
N LEU A 77 18.90 -3.83 -2.03
CA LEU A 77 20.19 -3.13 -1.82
C LEU A 77 20.27 -1.81 -2.61
N LYS A 78 19.45 -1.68 -3.65
CA LYS A 78 19.35 -0.49 -4.49
C LYS A 78 17.90 -0.11 -4.66
N LYS A 79 17.63 1.18 -4.80
CA LYS A 79 16.29 1.68 -5.10
C LYS A 79 15.82 1.11 -6.43
N LEU A 80 14.80 0.25 -6.41
CA LEU A 80 14.21 -0.28 -7.63
C LEU A 80 13.39 0.77 -8.39
N GLN A 81 13.34 0.61 -9.71
CA GLN A 81 12.39 1.32 -10.54
C GLN A 81 10.97 0.74 -10.34
N LYS A 82 9.94 1.56 -10.58
CA LYS A 82 8.54 1.17 -10.45
C LYS A 82 8.22 -0.13 -11.20
N ALA A 83 8.72 -0.29 -12.43
CA ALA A 83 8.45 -1.47 -13.25
C ALA A 83 8.93 -2.77 -12.56
N ALA A 84 10.10 -2.75 -11.91
CA ALA A 84 10.61 -3.93 -11.21
C ALA A 84 9.75 -4.30 -9.98
N ILE A 85 9.21 -3.29 -9.29
CA ILE A 85 8.28 -3.49 -8.17
C ILE A 85 6.95 -4.07 -8.68
N VAL A 86 6.39 -3.52 -9.77
CA VAL A 86 5.14 -4.00 -10.37
C VAL A 86 5.29 -5.46 -10.80
N ASN A 87 6.36 -5.79 -11.52
CA ASN A 87 6.63 -7.18 -11.92
C ASN A 87 6.77 -8.12 -10.72
N ALA A 88 7.35 -7.64 -9.61
CA ALA A 88 7.43 -8.42 -8.38
C ALA A 88 6.03 -8.64 -7.77
N ILE A 89 5.20 -7.60 -7.69
CA ILE A 89 3.81 -7.69 -7.19
C ILE A 89 3.03 -8.71 -8.01
N GLU A 90 3.03 -8.58 -9.34
CA GLU A 90 2.29 -9.45 -10.26
C GLU A 90 2.70 -10.92 -10.14
N LYS A 91 3.96 -11.18 -9.79
CA LYS A 91 4.44 -12.56 -9.58
C LYS A 91 4.06 -13.14 -8.22
N ILE A 92 3.98 -12.33 -7.15
CA ILE A 92 3.53 -12.80 -5.82
C ILE A 92 2.01 -12.96 -5.79
N PHE A 93 1.31 -12.02 -6.41
CA PHE A 93 -0.12 -11.83 -6.32
C PHE A 93 -0.72 -11.67 -7.73
N PRO A 94 -0.67 -12.73 -8.56
CA PRO A 94 -1.20 -12.68 -9.91
C PRO A 94 -2.71 -12.42 -9.87
N ASN A 95 -3.20 -11.63 -10.82
CA ASN A 95 -4.62 -11.30 -11.01
C ASN A 95 -5.27 -10.52 -9.86
N ILE A 96 -4.50 -10.00 -8.89
CA ILE A 96 -5.03 -9.13 -7.85
C ILE A 96 -4.88 -7.68 -8.31
N PRO A 97 -5.97 -6.88 -8.35
CA PRO A 97 -5.87 -5.47 -8.69
C PRO A 97 -4.90 -4.74 -7.77
N TRP A 98 -4.11 -3.84 -8.34
CA TRP A 98 -3.21 -2.98 -7.59
C TRP A 98 -3.34 -1.51 -8.03
N ALA A 99 -3.15 -0.60 -7.09
CA ALA A 99 -3.16 0.84 -7.30
C ALA A 99 -1.77 1.45 -7.06
N ARG A 100 -1.40 2.41 -7.90
CA ARG A 100 -0.25 3.28 -7.61
C ARG A 100 -0.66 4.28 -6.53
N CYS A 101 0.14 4.42 -5.48
CA CYS A 101 -0.11 5.47 -4.49
C CYS A 101 0.05 6.87 -5.13
N TYR A 102 -0.99 7.71 -5.00
CA TYR A 102 -1.02 9.06 -5.57
C TYR A 102 0.07 9.97 -4.99
N ILE A 103 0.50 9.73 -3.74
CA ILE A 103 1.60 10.47 -3.10
C ILE A 103 2.92 10.24 -3.88
N PHE A 104 3.12 9.03 -4.42
CA PHE A 104 4.29 8.71 -5.25
C PHE A 104 4.18 9.32 -6.63
N ALA A 105 3.01 9.22 -7.25
CA ALA A 105 2.76 9.91 -8.50
C ALA A 105 3.03 11.42 -8.37
N TRP A 106 2.63 12.04 -7.25
CA TRP A 106 2.93 13.44 -6.98
C TRP A 106 4.43 13.70 -6.76
N LYS A 107 5.13 12.82 -6.02
CA LYS A 107 6.58 12.95 -5.81
C LYS A 107 7.36 12.88 -7.12
N ASP A 108 6.98 11.98 -8.03
CA ASP A 108 7.60 11.82 -9.34
C ASP A 108 7.32 13.04 -10.23
N GLN A 109 6.07 13.53 -10.24
CA GLN A 109 5.71 14.78 -10.91
C GLN A 109 6.54 15.96 -10.38
N LYS A 110 6.66 16.10 -9.06
CA LYS A 110 7.44 17.16 -8.41
C LYS A 110 8.93 17.10 -8.78
N MET A 111 9.52 15.91 -8.89
CA MET A 111 10.91 15.75 -9.34
C MET A 111 11.06 16.18 -10.81
N LYS A 112 10.13 15.77 -11.69
CA LYS A 112 10.15 16.19 -13.09
C LYS A 112 10.00 17.71 -13.23
N LEU A 113 9.03 18.32 -12.56
CA LEU A 113 8.82 19.78 -12.59
C LEU A 113 10.08 20.55 -12.19
N ARG A 114 10.78 20.09 -11.14
CA ARG A 114 12.07 20.68 -10.73
C ARG A 114 13.15 20.54 -11.81
N SER A 115 13.23 19.39 -12.48
CA SER A 115 14.18 19.19 -13.58
C SER A 115 13.90 20.08 -14.79
N LEU A 116 12.67 20.56 -14.94
CA LEU A 116 12.25 21.50 -15.98
C LEU A 116 12.43 22.98 -15.55
N GLY A 117 13.13 23.23 -14.45
CA GLY A 117 13.35 24.59 -13.96
C GLY A 117 12.16 25.22 -13.24
N ILE A 118 11.22 24.42 -12.72
CA ILE A 118 10.05 24.89 -11.95
C ILE A 118 10.21 24.51 -10.45
N PRO A 119 11.12 25.15 -9.68
CA PRO A 119 11.35 24.82 -8.28
C PRO A 119 10.43 25.56 -7.30
N SER A 120 9.73 26.61 -7.76
CA SER A 120 8.96 27.52 -6.91
C SER A 120 7.86 26.79 -6.14
N ARG A 121 7.76 27.03 -4.83
CA ARG A 121 6.72 26.45 -3.98
C ARG A 121 5.30 26.81 -4.46
N SER A 122 5.12 28.04 -4.95
CA SER A 122 3.84 28.51 -5.47
C SER A 122 3.45 27.76 -6.75
N GLU A 123 4.38 27.65 -7.71
CA GLU A 123 4.13 26.94 -8.96
C GLU A 123 3.92 25.44 -8.74
N LEU A 124 4.76 24.79 -7.94
CA LEU A 124 4.56 23.40 -7.52
C LEU A 124 3.21 23.21 -6.81
N GLY A 125 2.74 24.22 -6.07
CA GLY A 125 1.40 24.23 -5.48
C GLY A 125 0.30 24.17 -6.53
N LYS A 126 0.40 24.94 -7.63
CA LYS A 126 -0.57 24.92 -8.73
C LYS A 126 -0.66 23.54 -9.38
N TYR A 127 0.49 22.95 -9.75
CA TYR A 127 0.53 21.60 -10.32
C TYR A 127 -0.01 20.54 -9.36
N ARG A 128 0.25 20.71 -8.05
CA ARG A 128 -0.32 19.82 -7.02
C ARG A 128 -1.84 19.89 -7.02
N SER A 129 -2.39 21.10 -6.96
CA SER A 129 -3.84 21.30 -6.94
C SER A 129 -4.50 20.73 -8.19
N GLN A 130 -3.90 20.97 -9.37
CA GLN A 130 -4.38 20.38 -10.62
C GLN A 130 -4.35 18.85 -10.60
N PHE A 131 -3.24 18.24 -10.15
CA PHE A 131 -3.14 16.79 -10.04
C PHE A 131 -4.20 16.23 -9.09
N TYR A 132 -4.44 16.90 -7.97
CA TYR A 132 -5.48 16.51 -7.02
C TYR A 132 -6.87 16.65 -7.61
N GLU A 133 -7.15 17.74 -8.31
CA GLU A 133 -8.41 17.95 -9.03
C GLU A 133 -8.66 16.83 -10.05
N LEU A 134 -7.62 16.41 -10.79
CA LEU A 134 -7.73 15.28 -11.72
C LEU A 134 -8.11 13.97 -11.02
N LEU A 135 -7.57 13.70 -9.83
CA LEU A 135 -7.90 12.49 -9.07
C LEU A 135 -9.33 12.46 -8.56
N HIS A 136 -9.96 13.62 -8.35
CA HIS A 136 -11.29 13.77 -7.75
C HIS A 136 -12.42 13.94 -8.77
N GLN A 137 -12.14 13.74 -10.07
CA GLN A 137 -13.20 13.75 -11.09
C GLN A 137 -14.15 12.57 -10.91
N LYS A 138 -15.42 12.75 -11.29
CA LYS A 138 -16.47 11.74 -11.01
C LYS A 138 -16.39 10.56 -11.97
N SER A 139 -15.74 10.72 -13.12
CA SER A 139 -15.59 9.68 -14.12
C SER A 139 -14.29 9.84 -14.91
N TYR A 140 -13.88 8.77 -15.58
CA TYR A 140 -12.75 8.80 -16.51
C TYR A 140 -12.96 9.80 -17.66
N ILE A 141 -14.21 9.99 -18.10
CA ILE A 141 -14.56 10.92 -19.18
C ILE A 141 -14.35 12.37 -18.71
N GLU A 142 -14.84 12.72 -17.52
CA GLU A 142 -14.63 14.03 -16.91
C GLU A 142 -13.15 14.30 -16.66
N TYR A 143 -12.44 13.32 -16.09
CA TYR A 143 -10.98 13.33 -15.96
C TYR A 143 -10.29 13.66 -17.28
N GLY A 144 -10.63 12.98 -18.37
CA GLY A 144 -10.04 13.23 -19.68
C GLY A 144 -10.30 14.66 -20.18
N ALA A 145 -11.50 15.20 -19.94
CA ALA A 145 -11.85 16.57 -20.32
C ALA A 145 -11.04 17.61 -19.54
N VAL A 146 -10.96 17.47 -18.21
CA VAL A 146 -10.19 18.38 -17.34
C VAL A 146 -8.69 18.27 -17.64
N SER A 147 -8.17 17.06 -17.84
CA SER A 147 -6.76 16.83 -18.16
C SER A 147 -6.36 17.54 -19.46
N ARG A 148 -7.18 17.40 -20.53
CA ARG A 148 -6.94 18.12 -21.79
C ARG A 148 -6.99 19.64 -21.62
N SER A 149 -7.87 20.16 -20.77
CA SER A 149 -7.92 21.59 -20.46
C SER A 149 -6.62 22.07 -19.81
N PHE A 150 -6.10 21.34 -18.82
CA PHE A 150 -4.82 21.69 -18.19
C PHE A 150 -3.64 21.60 -19.16
N GLN A 151 -3.56 20.52 -19.94
CA GLN A 151 -2.50 20.34 -20.94
C GLN A 151 -2.44 21.48 -21.96
N ARG A 152 -3.59 22.06 -22.34
CA ARG A 152 -3.66 23.18 -23.29
C ARG A 152 -3.36 24.54 -22.67
N ASN A 153 -3.86 24.78 -21.45
CA ASN A 153 -4.00 26.13 -20.94
C ASN A 153 -3.02 26.50 -19.82
N SER A 154 -2.51 25.51 -19.07
CA SER A 154 -1.80 25.78 -17.81
C SER A 154 -0.59 24.91 -17.55
N MET A 155 -0.46 23.79 -18.25
CA MET A 155 0.62 22.84 -18.09
C MET A 155 1.79 23.17 -19.03
N ASN A 156 3.01 23.17 -18.51
CA ASN A 156 4.21 23.23 -19.35
C ASN A 156 4.21 22.05 -20.36
N THR A 157 4.55 22.31 -21.63
CA THR A 157 4.47 21.32 -22.72
C THR A 157 5.31 20.07 -22.47
N GLU A 158 6.56 20.23 -22.02
CA GLU A 158 7.43 19.07 -21.71
C GLU A 158 6.90 18.28 -20.51
N PHE A 159 6.33 18.97 -19.52
CA PHE A 159 5.68 18.31 -18.40
C PHE A 159 4.40 17.58 -18.83
N ALA A 160 3.62 18.14 -19.76
CA ALA A 160 2.44 17.49 -20.31
C ALA A 160 2.80 16.18 -21.03
N THR A 161 3.86 16.20 -21.86
CA THR A 161 4.38 14.97 -22.50
C THR A 161 4.84 13.94 -21.47
N TYR A 162 5.52 14.37 -20.41
CA TYR A 162 5.90 13.49 -19.31
C TYR A 162 4.68 12.90 -18.59
N PHE A 163 3.68 13.74 -18.30
CA PHE A 163 2.47 13.34 -17.59
C PHE A 163 1.72 12.27 -18.39
N GLU A 164 1.52 12.49 -19.68
CA GLU A 164 0.83 11.56 -20.57
C GLU A 164 1.54 10.20 -20.66
N LYS A 165 2.88 10.21 -20.66
CA LYS A 165 3.67 8.98 -20.76
C LYS A 165 3.80 8.21 -19.45
N HIS A 166 3.89 8.91 -18.31
CA HIS A 166 4.35 8.32 -17.04
C HIS A 166 3.35 8.39 -15.89
N ILE A 167 2.29 9.18 -16.01
CA ILE A 167 1.28 9.37 -14.96
C ILE A 167 -0.10 8.97 -15.47
N HIS A 168 -0.51 9.43 -16.66
CA HIS A 168 -1.81 9.13 -17.27
C HIS A 168 -2.15 7.62 -17.30
N PRO A 169 -1.22 6.70 -17.68
CA PRO A 169 -1.53 5.27 -17.72
C PRO A 169 -1.97 4.69 -16.37
N ASP A 170 -1.54 5.30 -15.26
CA ASP A 170 -1.90 4.87 -13.92
C ASP A 170 -3.18 5.52 -13.39
N MET A 171 -3.74 6.53 -14.06
CA MET A 171 -4.89 7.30 -13.54
C MET A 171 -6.13 6.44 -13.35
N ASN A 172 -6.31 5.41 -14.18
CA ASN A 172 -7.37 4.39 -14.02
C ASN A 172 -7.18 3.46 -12.81
N SER A 173 -6.09 3.63 -12.06
CA SER A 173 -5.81 2.94 -10.80
C SER A 173 -5.59 3.92 -9.63
N MET A 174 -5.77 5.23 -9.85
CA MET A 174 -5.52 6.28 -8.86
C MET A 174 -6.71 7.21 -8.66
N GLY A 175 -7.57 7.37 -9.66
CA GLY A 175 -8.73 8.26 -9.57
C GLY A 175 -9.83 7.70 -8.67
N ILE A 176 -10.56 8.58 -7.98
CA ILE A 176 -11.69 8.19 -7.11
C ILE A 176 -12.69 7.34 -7.88
N TRP A 177 -13.02 7.72 -9.12
CA TRP A 177 -13.94 6.95 -9.98
C TRP A 177 -13.53 5.49 -10.17
N SER A 178 -12.22 5.21 -10.17
CA SER A 178 -11.70 3.84 -10.33
C SER A 178 -11.62 3.09 -9.01
N LEU A 179 -11.52 3.81 -7.90
CA LEU A 179 -11.31 3.25 -6.59
C LEU A 179 -12.60 3.07 -5.78
N GLU A 180 -13.70 3.68 -6.22
CA GLU A 180 -15.02 3.60 -5.58
C GLU A 180 -15.49 2.14 -5.38
N ARG A 181 -15.21 1.23 -6.33
CA ARG A 181 -15.55 -0.20 -6.21
C ARG A 181 -14.85 -0.91 -5.06
N TYR A 182 -13.75 -0.34 -4.57
CA TYR A 182 -13.01 -0.80 -3.39
C TYR A 182 -13.39 -0.01 -2.13
N ASP A 183 -14.55 0.67 -2.12
CA ASP A 183 -15.07 1.55 -1.06
C ASP A 183 -14.08 2.63 -0.62
N GLU A 184 -13.22 3.07 -1.55
CA GLU A 184 -12.24 4.13 -1.34
C GLU A 184 -12.88 5.47 -1.68
N LYS A 185 -13.47 6.10 -0.66
CA LYS A 185 -14.19 7.38 -0.82
C LYS A 185 -13.33 8.58 -0.46
N TYR A 186 -12.26 8.36 0.31
CA TYR A 186 -11.42 9.40 0.88
C TYR A 186 -9.98 9.23 0.42
N LEU A 187 -9.73 9.52 -0.86
CA LEU A 187 -8.42 9.43 -1.51
C LEU A 187 -7.29 10.17 -0.77
N LEU A 188 -7.61 11.00 0.22
CA LEU A 188 -6.72 11.98 0.85
C LEU A 188 -6.37 11.75 2.30
N SER A 189 -6.67 10.60 2.92
CA SER A 189 -6.08 10.32 4.23
C SER A 189 -4.59 9.96 4.08
N THR A 190 -3.78 11.01 3.93
CA THR A 190 -2.31 11.02 4.10
C THR A 190 -1.87 10.24 5.33
N ASN A 191 -2.73 10.18 6.35
CA ASN A 191 -2.56 9.37 7.55
C ASN A 191 -2.28 7.89 7.29
N ARG A 192 -2.79 7.27 6.22
CA ARG A 192 -2.70 5.80 6.05
C ARG A 192 -1.28 5.34 5.70
N SER A 193 -0.73 5.85 4.61
CA SER A 193 0.68 5.66 4.25
C SER A 193 1.60 6.22 5.34
N GLU A 194 1.34 7.44 5.82
CA GLU A 194 2.18 8.06 6.86
C GLU A 194 2.20 7.27 8.18
N SER A 195 1.12 6.55 8.53
CA SER A 195 1.09 5.71 9.74
C SER A 195 2.04 4.51 9.64
N PHE A 196 2.06 3.81 8.50
CA PHE A 196 3.04 2.73 8.27
C PHE A 196 4.46 3.28 8.23
N ASN A 197 4.62 4.44 7.61
CA ASN A 197 5.91 5.13 7.52
C ASN A 197 6.42 5.53 8.90
N ALA A 198 5.53 5.95 9.79
CA ALA A 198 5.85 6.26 11.18
C ALA A 198 6.25 5.00 11.97
N LEU A 199 5.56 3.87 11.76
CA LEU A 199 5.93 2.60 12.41
C LEU A 199 7.32 2.11 11.97
N LEU A 200 7.62 2.20 10.67
CA LEU A 200 8.94 1.85 10.14
C LEU A 200 10.02 2.76 10.70
N LYS A 201 9.80 4.08 10.67
CA LYS A 201 10.74 5.03 11.27
C LYS A 201 10.95 4.76 12.75
N ARG A 202 9.90 4.41 13.52
CA ARG A 202 9.99 4.07 14.96
C ARG A 202 10.69 2.73 15.23
N ARG A 203 10.60 1.75 14.32
CA ARG A 203 11.32 0.47 14.48
C ARG A 203 12.77 0.57 14.02
N PHE A 204 13.00 1.27 12.92
CA PHE A 204 14.28 1.40 12.21
C PHE A 204 14.84 2.84 12.32
N VAL A 205 14.86 3.39 13.54
CA VAL A 205 15.16 4.81 13.84
C VAL A 205 16.63 5.18 13.64
N LYS A 206 17.54 4.22 13.83
CA LYS A 206 18.97 4.53 13.89
C LYS A 206 19.54 4.54 12.48
N HIS A 207 20.27 5.60 12.13
CA HIS A 207 21.21 5.58 11.00
C HIS A 207 22.37 4.65 11.34
N ARG A 208 22.09 3.35 11.41
CA ARG A 208 23.09 2.28 11.55
C ARG A 208 22.86 1.27 10.44
N ALA A 209 23.91 0.55 10.10
CA ALA A 209 23.84 -0.60 9.23
C ALA A 209 22.98 -1.67 9.90
N TYR A 210 21.72 -1.80 9.50
CA TYR A 210 20.88 -2.94 9.88
C TYR A 210 21.33 -4.16 9.07
N ALA A 211 21.35 -5.34 9.70
CA ALA A 211 21.54 -6.60 9.02
C ALA A 211 20.22 -7.08 8.36
N GLU A 212 20.31 -8.01 7.39
CA GLU A 212 19.14 -8.52 6.66
C GLU A 212 18.10 -9.14 7.61
N ASP A 213 18.55 -9.94 8.57
CA ASP A 213 17.74 -10.60 9.58
C ASP A 213 17.01 -9.61 10.50
N GLU A 214 17.68 -8.53 10.92
CA GLU A 214 17.05 -7.45 11.68
C GLU A 214 15.92 -6.79 10.87
N MET A 215 16.12 -6.60 9.57
CA MET A 215 15.13 -6.01 8.67
C MET A 215 13.92 -6.93 8.50
N ILE A 216 14.15 -8.22 8.32
CA ILE A 216 13.11 -9.25 8.20
C ILE A 216 12.30 -9.34 9.50
N LEU A 217 12.95 -9.55 10.64
CA LEU A 217 12.28 -9.72 11.93
C LEU A 217 11.53 -8.45 12.36
N GLY A 218 12.15 -7.28 12.20
CA GLY A 218 11.50 -6.02 12.54
C GLY A 218 10.26 -5.74 11.67
N SER A 219 10.31 -6.11 10.39
CA SER A 219 9.17 -5.99 9.47
C SER A 219 8.05 -6.98 9.84
N TYR A 220 8.39 -8.22 10.19
CA TYR A 220 7.44 -9.23 10.68
C TYR A 220 6.70 -8.77 11.94
N GLU A 221 7.43 -8.23 12.92
CA GLU A 221 6.82 -7.72 14.15
C GLU A 221 5.83 -6.58 13.90
N ILE A 222 6.11 -5.67 12.96
CA ILE A 222 5.20 -4.58 12.61
C ILE A 222 3.88 -5.14 12.09
N VAL A 223 3.93 -6.10 11.17
CA VAL A 223 2.74 -6.72 10.58
C VAL A 223 1.97 -7.52 11.61
N ARG A 224 2.66 -8.35 12.40
CA ARG A 224 2.03 -9.15 13.45
C ARG A 224 1.28 -8.28 14.46
N ARG A 225 1.86 -7.15 14.87
CA ARG A 225 1.19 -6.19 15.76
C ARG A 225 -0.07 -5.59 15.13
N GLN A 226 -0.02 -5.19 13.86
CA GLN A 226 -1.21 -4.69 13.16
C GLN A 226 -2.29 -5.76 13.06
N PHE A 227 -1.90 -7.00 12.78
CA PHE A 227 -2.84 -8.10 12.69
C PHE A 227 -3.56 -8.36 14.02
N LEU A 228 -2.83 -8.35 15.15
CA LEU A 228 -3.44 -8.48 16.47
C LEU A 228 -4.44 -7.35 16.75
N ARG A 229 -4.15 -6.11 16.33
CA ARG A 229 -5.11 -5.00 16.44
C ARG A 229 -6.40 -5.28 15.66
N ILE A 230 -6.27 -5.78 14.43
CA ILE A 230 -7.42 -6.17 13.59
C ILE A 230 -8.25 -7.26 14.26
N ARG A 231 -7.60 -8.32 14.76
CA ARG A 231 -8.30 -9.40 15.47
C ARG A 231 -9.07 -8.87 16.67
N ARG A 232 -8.46 -8.03 17.51
CA ARG A 232 -9.16 -7.41 18.65
C ARG A 232 -10.33 -6.52 18.19
N ALA A 233 -10.15 -5.75 17.12
CA ALA A 233 -11.19 -4.89 16.55
C ALA A 233 -12.40 -5.68 16.04
N ARG A 234 -12.20 -6.88 15.47
CA ARG A 234 -13.30 -7.81 15.10
C ARG A 234 -14.19 -8.15 16.30
N PHE A 235 -13.61 -8.22 17.50
CA PHE A 235 -14.32 -8.42 18.76
C PHE A 235 -14.70 -7.11 19.48
N ARG A 236 -14.56 -5.95 18.81
CA ARG A 236 -14.83 -4.61 19.37
C ARG A 236 -13.97 -4.27 20.59
N VAL A 237 -12.75 -4.79 20.64
CA VAL A 237 -11.79 -4.54 21.72
C VAL A 237 -10.63 -3.69 21.21
N GLY A 238 -10.27 -2.66 21.98
CA GLY A 238 -9.01 -1.92 21.88
C GLY A 238 -8.88 -0.91 20.74
N GLU A 239 -9.55 -1.10 19.59
CA GLU A 239 -9.51 -0.19 18.45
C GLU A 239 -10.90 0.38 18.14
N ASN A 240 -10.96 1.62 17.65
CA ASN A 240 -12.21 2.28 17.25
C ASN A 240 -12.62 1.95 15.80
N TRP A 241 -11.99 0.96 15.17
CA TRP A 241 -12.34 0.52 13.81
C TRP A 241 -13.74 -0.10 13.79
N LEU A 242 -14.60 0.44 12.93
CA LEU A 242 -15.99 0.06 12.90
C LEU A 242 -16.20 -1.11 11.93
N LEU A 243 -16.45 -2.30 12.46
CA LEU A 243 -16.84 -3.44 11.64
C LEU A 243 -18.19 -3.16 10.92
N ARG A 244 -18.31 -3.56 9.65
CA ARG A 244 -19.56 -3.44 8.88
C ARG A 244 -20.72 -4.13 9.57
N HIS A 245 -21.91 -3.54 9.48
CA HIS A 245 -23.06 -3.93 10.28
C HIS A 245 -23.46 -5.41 10.10
N HIS A 246 -23.44 -5.93 8.88
CA HIS A 246 -23.83 -7.31 8.59
C HIS A 246 -22.84 -8.35 9.16
N LEU A 247 -21.56 -8.01 9.30
CA LEU A 247 -20.52 -8.91 9.85
C LEU A 247 -20.54 -8.97 11.39
N ARG A 248 -21.16 -7.98 12.04
CA ARG A 248 -21.25 -7.91 13.51
C ARG A 248 -21.98 -9.11 14.11
N HIS A 249 -22.90 -9.71 13.37
CA HIS A 249 -23.67 -10.88 13.81
C HIS A 249 -22.94 -12.20 13.55
N GLU A 250 -22.19 -12.31 12.43
CA GLU A 250 -21.43 -13.51 12.08
C GLU A 250 -20.29 -13.78 13.07
N LEU A 251 -19.56 -12.74 13.47
CA LEU A 251 -18.46 -12.86 14.43
C LEU A 251 -18.93 -13.06 15.87
N GLY A 252 -20.14 -12.61 16.21
CA GLY A 252 -20.78 -12.90 17.49
C GLY A 252 -21.06 -14.38 17.71
N ASN A 253 -21.29 -15.15 16.64
CA ASN A 253 -21.52 -16.60 16.70
C ASN A 253 -20.22 -17.42 16.70
N ILE A 254 -19.12 -16.89 16.14
CA ILE A 254 -17.79 -17.53 16.18
C ILE A 254 -17.10 -17.31 17.54
N ALA A 255 -17.44 -16.23 18.24
CA ALA A 255 -16.77 -15.76 19.46
C ALA A 255 -16.93 -16.63 20.71
N ILE A 256 -17.76 -17.68 20.72
CA ILE A 256 -17.95 -18.50 21.93
C ILE A 256 -17.17 -19.82 21.92
N SER A 257 -16.72 -20.38 20.77
CA SER A 257 -16.28 -21.80 20.80
C SER A 257 -14.80 -22.13 20.58
N LYS A 258 -13.95 -21.34 19.90
CA LYS A 258 -12.57 -21.84 19.60
C LYS A 258 -11.39 -20.85 19.50
N GLU A 259 -11.58 -19.55 19.24
CA GLU A 259 -10.42 -18.69 18.91
C GLU A 259 -9.74 -18.00 20.11
N LEU A 260 -10.47 -17.71 21.18
CA LEU A 260 -9.90 -17.04 22.37
C LEU A 260 -8.98 -17.96 23.19
N ASP A 261 -9.23 -19.27 23.21
CA ASP A 261 -8.39 -20.25 23.90
C ASP A 261 -7.03 -20.47 23.21
N SER A 262 -6.90 -20.13 21.93
CA SER A 262 -5.63 -20.21 21.18
C SER A 262 -4.70 -18.99 21.35
N ILE A 263 -5.17 -17.94 22.04
CA ILE A 263 -4.38 -16.72 22.31
C ILE A 263 -3.56 -16.87 23.61
N HIS A 264 -3.64 -18.02 24.29
CA HIS A 264 -2.61 -18.44 25.24
C HIS A 264 -1.36 -18.89 24.47
N VAL A 265 -0.46 -17.93 24.24
CA VAL A 265 1.01 -18.11 24.17
C VAL A 265 1.47 -19.49 23.67
N GLU A 266 1.39 -19.75 22.36
CA GLU A 266 2.41 -20.60 21.73
C GLU A 266 3.66 -19.74 21.52
N GLU A 267 4.38 -19.50 22.62
CA GLU A 267 5.82 -19.28 22.53
C GLU A 267 6.44 -20.61 22.13
N GLY A 268 6.76 -20.73 20.85
CA GLY A 268 7.59 -21.80 20.33
C GLY A 268 6.81 -23.02 19.85
N ARG A 269 6.35 -22.97 18.60
CA ARG A 269 6.47 -24.08 17.64
C ARG A 269 6.08 -23.60 16.22
N GLY A 270 7.09 -23.49 15.35
CA GLY A 270 6.95 -23.59 13.89
C GLY A 270 6.10 -22.55 13.17
N THR A 271 6.49 -21.28 13.15
CA THR A 271 5.92 -20.29 12.21
C THR A 271 6.61 -20.41 10.86
N GLU A 272 5.95 -21.02 9.86
CA GLU A 272 6.47 -21.04 8.49
C GLU A 272 6.36 -19.63 7.85
N MET A 273 7.46 -18.88 7.88
CA MET A 273 7.69 -17.78 6.95
C MET A 273 7.89 -18.35 5.54
N VAL A 274 6.95 -18.09 4.63
CA VAL A 274 7.08 -18.49 3.23
C VAL A 274 7.88 -17.41 2.48
N LYS A 275 9.20 -17.64 2.33
CA LYS A 275 10.10 -16.83 1.50
C LYS A 275 9.81 -17.17 0.03
N TYR A 276 9.21 -16.26 -0.73
CA TYR A 276 9.07 -16.39 -2.17
C TYR A 276 10.28 -15.74 -2.86
N THR A 277 11.14 -16.56 -3.46
CA THR A 277 12.26 -16.10 -4.28
C THR A 277 11.75 -15.78 -5.69
N ILE A 278 11.76 -14.51 -6.08
CA ILE A 278 11.41 -14.09 -7.43
C ILE A 278 12.68 -13.94 -8.28
N CYS A 279 12.77 -14.79 -9.31
CA CYS A 279 13.84 -14.83 -10.30
C CYS A 279 14.19 -13.47 -10.93
N LYS A 280 15.51 -13.26 -11.06
CA LYS A 280 16.28 -12.41 -11.99
C LYS A 280 15.42 -11.63 -13.01
N ILE A 281 15.32 -10.31 -12.82
CA ILE A 281 15.01 -9.38 -13.90
C ILE A 281 16.36 -9.00 -14.52
N ILE A 282 16.71 -9.65 -15.63
CA ILE A 282 17.80 -9.18 -16.49
C ILE A 282 17.25 -7.98 -17.28
N PRO A 283 18.02 -6.88 -17.43
CA PRO A 283 17.58 -5.67 -18.14
C PRO A 283 17.12 -5.93 -19.58
#